data_AF-A0AA37B1H5-F1
#
_entry.id   AF-A0AA37B1H5-F1
#
_cell.length_a   1.000
_cell.length_b   1.000
_cell.length_c   1.000
_cell.angle_alpha   90.00
_cell.angle_beta   90.00
_cell.angle_gamma   90.00
#
_symmetry.space_group_name_H-M   'P 1'
#
loop_
_entity.id
_entity.type
_entity.pdbx_description
1 polymer ?
#
loop_
_entity_poly.entity_id
_entity_poly.type
_entity_poly.pdbx_seq_one_letter_code
_entity_poly.pdbx_strand_id
1 'polypeptide(L)'
;MFELPPAIPLFDSLQYLEDGNSTVNQHLASITINQVADAGYVYEFAVEWLLEQRFSENNYKTYRSELTTFLHWAYCVEQISVGDITRRVLNRYLDYCANPPTPLIAYRNVAQFITHKQLEERIPNVLWRPFLGKKRDGVEQAYQISDKALKTKLAILSSFFFT
;
A
#
# COMPACT_ATOMS: atom_id res chain seq x y z
N MET A 1 -7.45 -2.32 22.22
CA MET A 1 -6.72 -1.94 21.00
C MET A 1 -5.96 -3.15 20.51
N PHE A 2 -6.13 -3.53 19.25
CA PHE A 2 -5.27 -4.52 18.59
C PHE A 2 -4.00 -3.83 18.09
N GLU A 3 -2.92 -4.60 17.98
CA GLU A 3 -1.64 -4.09 17.47
C GLU A 3 -1.74 -3.84 15.96
N LEU A 4 -1.23 -2.69 15.51
CA LEU A 4 -1.25 -2.29 14.11
C LEU A 4 0.07 -2.67 13.42
N PRO A 5 0.03 -2.99 12.10
CA PRO A 5 1.26 -3.19 11.35
C PRO A 5 2.05 -1.88 11.23
N PRO A 6 3.38 -1.94 10.99
CA PRO A 6 4.23 -0.76 10.86
C PRO A 6 3.89 0.10 9.63
N ALA A 7 3.24 -0.48 8.62
CA ALA A 7 2.58 0.26 7.55
C ALA A 7 1.12 -0.18 7.49
N ILE A 8 0.19 0.78 7.49
CA ILE A 8 -1.24 0.51 7.42
C ILE A 8 -1.62 0.17 5.98
N PRO A 9 -2.19 -1.01 5.71
CA PRO A 9 -2.79 -1.30 4.40
C PRO A 9 -4.02 -0.42 4.19
N LEU A 10 -4.28 0.02 2.96
CA LEU A 10 -5.31 1.04 2.70
C LEU A 10 -6.58 0.48 2.05
N PHE A 11 -6.45 -0.45 1.12
CA PHE A 11 -7.59 -1.00 0.37
C PHE A 11 -7.80 -2.45 0.77
N ASP A 12 -9.02 -2.90 1.04
CA ASP A 12 -9.29 -4.33 1.35
C ASP A 12 -9.51 -5.16 0.07
N SER A 13 -9.91 -6.43 0.18
CA SER A 13 -10.35 -7.24 -0.96
C SER A 13 -11.57 -6.61 -1.60
N LEU A 14 -11.77 -6.85 -2.90
CA LEU A 14 -12.86 -6.25 -3.68
C LEU A 14 -14.23 -6.31 -2.98
N GLN A 15 -14.56 -7.45 -2.35
CA GLN A 15 -15.82 -7.65 -1.63
C GLN A 15 -16.04 -6.76 -0.40
N TYR A 16 -14.98 -6.14 0.12
CA TYR A 16 -15.01 -5.26 1.30
C TYR A 16 -14.49 -3.85 0.99
N LEU A 17 -14.18 -3.55 -0.28
CA LEU A 17 -13.56 -2.28 -0.64
C LEU A 17 -14.53 -1.12 -0.39
N GLU A 18 -15.80 -1.30 -0.76
CA GLU A 18 -16.86 -0.30 -0.61
C GLU A 18 -17.34 -0.13 0.84
N ASP A 19 -17.18 -1.17 1.68
CA ASP A 19 -17.56 -1.12 3.11
C ASP A 19 -16.66 -0.16 3.91
N GLY A 20 -15.48 0.15 3.37
CA GLY A 20 -14.46 0.94 4.05
C GLY A 20 -13.87 0.22 5.27
N ASN A 21 -12.95 0.91 5.96
CA ASN A 21 -12.34 0.39 7.16
C ASN A 21 -12.10 1.50 8.19
N SER A 22 -12.67 1.36 9.38
CA SER A 22 -12.59 2.38 10.44
C SER A 22 -11.14 2.72 10.82
N THR A 23 -10.24 1.74 10.83
CA THR A 23 -8.82 1.95 11.14
C THR A 23 -8.13 2.72 10.02
N VAL A 24 -8.44 2.41 8.76
CA VAL A 24 -7.92 3.14 7.59
C VAL A 24 -8.44 4.57 7.58
N ASN A 25 -9.73 4.77 7.81
CA ASN A 25 -10.35 6.09 7.85
C ASN A 25 -9.72 6.99 8.92
N GLN A 26 -9.50 6.46 10.13
CA GLN A 26 -8.80 7.18 11.21
C GLN A 26 -7.34 7.50 10.84
N HIS A 27 -6.65 6.55 10.22
CA HIS A 27 -5.28 6.75 9.76
C HIS A 27 -5.18 7.86 8.71
N LEU A 28 -6.04 7.82 7.69
CA LEU A 28 -6.10 8.82 6.62
C LEU A 28 -6.54 10.19 7.13
N ALA A 29 -7.50 10.26 8.06
CA ALA A 29 -7.89 11.51 8.70
C ALA A 29 -6.71 12.15 9.45
N SER A 30 -5.92 11.34 10.17
CA SER A 30 -4.71 11.81 10.85
C SER A 30 -3.65 12.32 9.86
N ILE A 31 -3.41 11.61 8.75
CA ILE A 31 -2.52 12.07 7.69
C ILE A 31 -3.01 13.38 7.08
N THR A 32 -4.32 13.47 6.79
CA THR A 32 -4.95 14.64 6.17
C THR A 32 -4.77 15.89 7.01
N ILE A 33 -4.92 15.75 8.33
CA ILE A 33 -4.80 16.89 9.26
C ILE A 33 -3.33 17.28 9.50
N ASN A 34 -2.43 16.29 9.62
CA ASN A 34 -1.09 16.53 10.16
C ASN A 34 0.05 16.49 9.13
N GLN A 35 -0.17 15.95 7.94
CA GLN A 35 0.90 15.67 6.96
C GLN A 35 0.54 16.14 5.54
N VAL A 36 -0.49 15.54 4.93
CA VAL A 36 -0.80 15.70 3.50
C VAL A 36 -2.29 15.95 3.33
N ALA A 37 -2.66 17.21 3.05
CA ALA A 37 -4.04 17.69 3.11
C ALA A 37 -5.01 17.05 2.11
N ASP A 38 -4.52 16.50 1.00
CA ASP A 38 -5.32 15.84 -0.04
C ASP A 38 -5.36 14.31 0.13
N ALA A 39 -4.76 13.75 1.19
CA ALA A 39 -4.63 12.30 1.35
C ALA A 39 -5.98 11.56 1.35
N GLY A 40 -7.02 12.14 2.00
CA GLY A 40 -8.37 11.58 1.98
C GLY A 40 -9.00 11.61 0.59
N TYR A 41 -8.87 12.70 -0.15
CA TYR A 41 -9.41 12.84 -1.51
C TYR A 41 -8.75 11.86 -2.49
N VAL A 42 -7.42 11.76 -2.45
CA VAL A 42 -6.68 10.83 -3.30
C VAL A 42 -7.00 9.37 -2.95
N TYR A 43 -7.28 9.08 -1.68
CA TYR A 43 -7.74 7.74 -1.29
C TYR A 43 -9.10 7.39 -1.92
N GLU A 44 -10.07 8.31 -1.88
CA GLU A 44 -11.38 8.10 -2.51
C GLU A 44 -11.24 7.87 -4.02
N PHE A 45 -10.44 8.70 -4.70
CA PHE A 45 -10.11 8.51 -6.12
C PHE A 45 -9.46 7.14 -6.38
N ALA A 46 -8.53 6.71 -5.51
CA ALA A 46 -7.90 5.39 -5.62
C ALA A 46 -8.88 4.22 -5.41
N VAL A 47 -9.89 4.38 -4.55
CA VAL A 47 -10.97 3.41 -4.38
C VAL A 47 -11.79 3.29 -5.67
N GLU A 48 -12.23 4.40 -6.24
CA GLU A 48 -12.99 4.42 -7.50
C GLU A 48 -12.20 3.75 -8.63
N TRP A 49 -10.94 4.17 -8.80
CA TRP A 49 -10.06 3.60 -9.82
C TRP A 49 -9.84 2.09 -9.62
N LEU A 50 -9.69 1.60 -8.38
CA LEU A 50 -9.57 0.16 -8.11
C LEU A 50 -10.86 -0.61 -8.42
N LEU A 51 -12.04 -0.01 -8.21
CA LEU A 51 -13.33 -0.61 -8.53
C LEU A 51 -13.51 -0.80 -10.05
N GLU A 52 -12.93 0.06 -10.88
CA GLU A 52 -12.92 -0.14 -12.35
C GLU A 52 -12.19 -1.42 -12.74
N GLN A 53 -11.21 -1.85 -11.93
CA GLN A 53 -10.37 -3.03 -12.18
C GLN A 53 -10.99 -4.32 -11.64
N ARG A 54 -12.23 -4.26 -11.12
CA ARG A 54 -12.95 -5.40 -10.50
C ARG A 54 -13.11 -6.62 -11.40
N PHE A 55 -13.10 -6.43 -12.72
CA PHE A 55 -13.26 -7.51 -13.70
C PHE A 55 -11.98 -8.35 -13.89
N SER A 56 -10.84 -7.90 -13.34
CA SER A 56 -9.59 -8.65 -13.34
C SER A 56 -9.02 -8.74 -11.92
N GLU A 57 -9.30 -9.85 -11.23
CA GLU A 57 -8.88 -10.07 -9.85
C GLU A 57 -7.35 -9.99 -9.67
N ASN A 58 -6.59 -10.46 -10.68
CA ASN A 58 -5.13 -10.38 -10.69
C ASN A 58 -4.64 -8.94 -10.79
N ASN A 59 -5.28 -8.12 -11.64
CA ASN A 59 -4.96 -6.70 -11.75
C ASN A 59 -5.30 -6.00 -10.45
N TYR A 60 -6.50 -6.21 -9.93
CA TYR A 60 -6.95 -5.65 -8.65
C TYR A 60 -5.94 -5.91 -7.54
N LYS A 61 -5.54 -7.17 -7.32
CA LYS A 61 -4.58 -7.55 -6.27
C LYS A 61 -3.24 -6.83 -6.44
N THR A 62 -2.73 -6.79 -7.67
CA THR A 62 -1.43 -6.17 -7.98
C THR A 62 -1.48 -4.66 -7.77
N TYR A 63 -2.51 -4.01 -8.33
CA TYR A 63 -2.69 -2.57 -8.27
C TYR A 63 -2.94 -2.07 -6.85
N ARG A 64 -3.81 -2.75 -6.10
CA ARG A 64 -4.04 -2.45 -4.68
C ARG A 64 -2.76 -2.51 -3.87
N SER A 65 -1.94 -3.54 -4.07
CA SER A 65 -0.68 -3.70 -3.33
C SER A 65 0.31 -2.59 -3.67
N GLU A 66 0.33 -2.18 -4.94
CA GLU A 66 1.19 -1.08 -5.41
C GLU A 66 0.75 0.26 -4.85
N LEU A 67 -0.53 0.62 -5.00
CA LEU A 67 -1.09 1.87 -4.49
C LEU A 67 -0.91 1.98 -2.98
N THR A 68 -1.12 0.89 -2.24
CA THR A 68 -0.87 0.88 -0.79
C THR A 68 0.59 1.23 -0.47
N THR A 69 1.54 0.62 -1.18
CA THR A 69 2.98 0.87 -0.95
C THR A 69 3.37 2.30 -1.31
N PHE A 70 2.86 2.79 -2.43
CA PHE A 70 3.13 4.12 -2.94
C PHE A 70 2.54 5.23 -2.06
N LEU A 71 1.25 5.12 -1.71
CA LEU A 71 0.57 6.11 -0.87
C LEU A 71 1.16 6.13 0.55
N HIS A 72 1.51 4.97 1.10
CA HIS A 72 2.24 4.93 2.38
C HIS A 72 3.56 5.68 2.30
N TRP A 73 4.35 5.50 1.22
CA TRP A 73 5.58 6.24 1.03
C TRP A 73 5.32 7.74 0.85
N ALA A 74 4.39 8.12 -0.03
CA ALA A 74 4.07 9.52 -0.31
C ALA A 74 3.62 10.26 0.95
N TYR A 75 2.76 9.64 1.77
CA TYR A 75 2.17 10.28 2.93
C TYR A 75 3.05 10.21 4.18
N CYS A 76 3.62 9.04 4.50
CA CYS A 76 4.29 8.81 5.78
C CYS A 76 5.81 8.98 5.73
N VAL A 77 6.42 8.92 4.54
CA VAL A 77 7.87 8.99 4.37
C VAL A 77 8.27 10.30 3.70
N GLU A 78 7.69 10.59 2.54
CA GLU A 78 8.02 11.78 1.76
C GLU A 78 7.17 13.01 2.17
N GLN A 79 6.00 12.78 2.78
CA GLN A 79 5.03 13.81 3.18
C GLN A 79 4.69 14.78 2.03
N ILE A 80 4.39 14.21 0.86
CA ILE A 80 4.08 14.94 -0.36
C ILE A 80 2.66 14.62 -0.85
N SER A 81 1.98 15.65 -1.36
CA SER A 81 0.76 15.46 -2.15
C SER A 81 1.08 14.64 -3.40
N VAL A 82 0.17 13.74 -3.74
CA VAL A 82 0.28 12.90 -4.94
C VAL A 82 0.25 13.75 -6.22
N GLY A 83 -0.42 14.90 -6.20
CA GLY A 83 -0.42 15.88 -7.31
C GLY A 83 0.92 16.57 -7.55
N ASP A 84 1.79 16.64 -6.53
CA ASP A 84 3.10 17.31 -6.61
C ASP A 84 4.25 16.37 -7.03
N ILE A 85 3.92 15.13 -7.39
CA ILE A 85 4.93 14.12 -7.70
C ILE A 85 5.58 14.39 -9.06
N THR A 86 6.79 14.90 -9.00
CA THR A 86 7.66 15.07 -10.17
C THR A 86 8.44 13.79 -10.49
N ARG A 87 9.03 13.70 -11.69
CA ARG A 87 9.98 12.63 -12.04
C ARG A 87 11.12 12.47 -11.02
N ARG A 88 11.60 13.58 -10.43
CA ARG A 88 12.64 13.54 -9.39
C ARG A 88 12.14 12.91 -8.10
N VAL A 89 10.89 13.17 -7.72
CA VAL A 89 10.21 12.55 -6.56
C VAL A 89 10.03 11.05 -6.82
N LEU A 90 9.61 10.67 -8.03
CA LEU A 90 9.44 9.28 -8.42
C LEU A 90 10.74 8.45 -8.36
N ASN A 91 11.90 9.05 -8.67
CA ASN A 91 13.19 8.36 -8.46
C ASN A 91 13.44 8.02 -6.98
N ARG A 92 13.06 8.90 -6.04
CA ARG A 92 13.16 8.60 -4.61
C ARG A 92 12.24 7.46 -4.19
N TYR A 93 11.06 7.36 -4.79
CA TYR A 93 10.18 6.21 -4.59
C TYR A 93 10.81 4.90 -5.06
N LEU A 94 11.51 4.92 -6.21
CA LEU A 94 12.23 3.74 -6.71
C LEU A 94 13.38 3.35 -5.79
N ASP A 95 14.14 4.32 -5.30
CA ASP A 95 15.21 4.08 -4.33
C ASP A 95 14.67 3.48 -3.03
N TYR A 96 13.52 3.98 -2.56
CA TYR A 96 12.78 3.43 -1.42
C TYR A 96 12.30 2.00 -1.68
N CYS A 97 11.78 1.71 -2.88
CA CYS A 97 11.38 0.35 -3.24
C CYS A 97 12.57 -0.61 -3.34
N ALA A 98 13.74 -0.12 -3.72
CA ALA A 98 14.97 -0.92 -3.79
C ALA A 98 15.58 -1.14 -2.40
N ASN A 99 15.45 -0.16 -1.50
CA ASN A 99 16.03 -0.16 -0.16
C ASN A 99 14.97 0.17 0.92
N PRO A 100 13.93 -0.66 1.08
CA PRO A 100 12.89 -0.39 2.05
C PRO A 100 13.41 -0.56 3.49
N PRO A 101 12.85 0.17 4.47
CA PRO A 101 13.14 -0.04 5.88
C PRO A 101 12.90 -1.50 6.30
N THR A 102 13.82 -2.11 7.05
CA THR A 102 13.71 -3.51 7.51
C THR A 102 12.38 -3.86 8.17
N PRO A 103 11.77 -3.00 9.02
CA PRO A 103 10.46 -3.29 9.61
C PRO A 103 9.32 -3.46 8.59
N LEU A 104 9.49 -2.97 7.36
CA LEU A 104 8.52 -3.02 6.26
C LEU A 104 8.73 -4.22 5.32
N ILE A 105 9.62 -5.15 5.68
CA ILE A 105 9.94 -6.34 4.89
C ILE A 105 9.37 -7.57 5.60
N ALA A 106 8.47 -8.28 4.94
CA ALA A 106 8.03 -9.61 5.34
C ALA A 106 8.79 -10.68 4.55
N TYR A 107 8.79 -11.90 5.07
CA TYR A 107 9.34 -13.08 4.40
C TYR A 107 8.32 -14.21 4.24
N ARG A 108 7.03 -13.86 4.37
CA ARG A 108 5.88 -14.70 4.06
C ARG A 108 4.76 -13.81 3.51
N ASN A 109 4.02 -14.32 2.55
CA ASN A 109 2.84 -13.64 2.07
C ASN A 109 1.69 -13.85 3.05
N VAL A 110 1.07 -12.77 3.51
CA VAL A 110 -0.10 -12.78 4.40
C VAL A 110 -1.12 -11.77 3.88
N ALA A 111 -2.40 -11.99 4.21
CA ALA A 111 -3.46 -11.06 3.84
C ALA A 111 -3.22 -9.69 4.49
N GLN A 112 -3.49 -8.61 3.74
CA GLN A 112 -3.43 -7.23 4.26
C GLN A 112 -4.41 -6.99 5.41
N PHE A 113 -5.62 -7.56 5.31
CA PHE A 113 -6.66 -7.46 6.32
C PHE A 113 -7.14 -8.85 6.73
N ILE A 114 -7.53 -8.98 7.99
CA ILE A 114 -8.09 -10.19 8.60
C ILE A 114 -9.39 -9.84 9.32
N THR A 115 -10.26 -10.84 9.51
CA THR A 115 -11.49 -10.65 10.29
C THR A 115 -11.17 -10.82 11.77
N HIS A 116 -11.47 -9.81 12.59
CA HIS A 116 -11.30 -9.87 14.03
C HIS A 116 -12.42 -10.69 14.66
N LYS A 117 -12.11 -11.87 15.19
CA LYS A 117 -13.09 -12.86 15.65
C LYS A 117 -14.15 -12.34 16.64
N GLN A 118 -13.82 -11.33 17.44
CA GLN A 118 -14.74 -10.80 18.47
C GLN A 118 -15.58 -9.62 17.97
N LEU A 119 -15.07 -8.85 17.01
CA LEU A 119 -15.76 -7.67 16.48
C LEU A 119 -16.51 -8.00 15.19
N GLU A 120 -16.18 -9.13 14.56
CA GLU A 120 -16.62 -9.53 13.22
C GLU A 120 -16.27 -8.51 12.12
N GLU A 121 -15.37 -7.58 12.43
CA GLU A 121 -14.89 -6.52 11.53
C GLU A 121 -13.59 -6.89 10.84
N ARG A 122 -13.36 -6.30 9.67
CA ARG A 122 -12.07 -6.34 8.96
C ARG A 122 -11.09 -5.41 9.65
N ILE A 123 -9.91 -5.90 10.01
CA ILE A 123 -8.84 -5.09 10.61
C ILE A 123 -7.52 -5.29 9.86
N PRO A 124 -6.62 -4.29 9.85
CA PRO A 124 -5.27 -4.46 9.36
C PRO A 124 -4.56 -5.65 10.02
N ASN A 125 -3.92 -6.48 9.20
CA ASN A 125 -3.14 -7.60 9.70
C ASN A 125 -1.80 -7.10 10.24
N VAL A 126 -1.56 -7.24 11.55
CA VAL A 126 -0.31 -6.87 12.22
C VAL A 126 0.94 -7.51 11.60
N LEU A 127 0.79 -8.66 10.93
CA LEU A 127 1.89 -9.39 10.29
C LEU A 127 2.16 -8.93 8.84
N TRP A 128 1.27 -8.14 8.26
CA TRP A 128 1.42 -7.69 6.88
C TRP A 128 2.51 -6.63 6.73
N ARG A 129 3.21 -6.66 5.61
CA ARG A 129 4.25 -5.70 5.23
C ARG A 129 4.19 -5.41 3.73
N PRO A 130 4.52 -4.19 3.27
CA PRO A 130 4.45 -3.82 1.85
C PRO A 130 5.52 -4.49 0.99
N PHE A 131 6.67 -4.85 1.56
CA PHE A 131 7.76 -5.50 0.82
C PHE A 131 7.89 -6.98 1.20
N LEU A 132 8.07 -7.83 0.19
CA LEU A 132 8.26 -9.26 0.37
C LEU A 132 9.69 -9.67 0.00
N GLY A 133 10.48 -10.02 1.01
CA GLY A 133 11.80 -10.62 0.86
C GLY A 133 11.73 -12.11 0.55
N LYS A 134 12.89 -12.71 0.26
CA LYS A 134 13.02 -14.14 -0.07
C LYS A 134 13.66 -14.91 1.08
N LYS A 135 13.30 -16.18 1.19
CA LYS A 135 14.01 -17.16 2.02
C LYS A 135 14.72 -18.17 1.13
N ARG A 136 15.92 -18.58 1.53
CA ARG A 136 16.66 -19.69 0.93
C ARG A 136 17.00 -20.66 2.06
N ASP A 137 16.58 -21.91 1.93
CA ASP A 137 16.79 -22.95 2.96
C ASP A 137 16.31 -22.53 4.36
N GLY A 138 15.18 -21.81 4.42
CA GLY A 138 14.60 -21.28 5.66
C GLY A 138 15.24 -19.98 6.18
N VAL A 139 16.36 -19.55 5.61
CA VAL A 139 17.10 -18.35 6.02
C VAL A 139 16.66 -17.13 5.23
N GLU A 140 16.38 -16.03 5.94
CA GLU A 140 16.01 -14.73 5.38
C GLU A 140 17.18 -14.14 4.60
N GLN A 141 16.91 -13.73 3.36
CA GLN A 141 17.90 -13.14 2.48
C GLN A 141 17.78 -11.62 2.48
N ALA A 142 18.86 -10.92 2.15
CA ALA A 142 18.78 -9.48 1.90
C ALA A 142 17.69 -9.20 0.85
N TYR A 143 16.90 -8.16 1.11
CA TYR A 143 15.84 -7.77 0.19
C TYR A 143 16.42 -7.38 -1.17
N GLN A 144 15.79 -7.88 -2.22
CA GLN A 144 16.14 -7.57 -3.60
C GLN A 144 14.86 -7.48 -4.43
N ILE A 145 14.74 -6.38 -5.16
CA ILE A 145 13.71 -6.18 -6.18
C ILE A 145 14.36 -6.24 -7.55
N SER A 146 13.68 -6.84 -8.53
CA SER A 146 14.18 -6.89 -9.91
C SER A 146 13.77 -5.64 -10.68
N ASP A 147 14.56 -5.28 -11.70
CA ASP A 147 14.21 -4.19 -12.63
C ASP A 147 12.84 -4.41 -13.29
N LYS A 148 12.48 -5.66 -13.56
CA LYS A 148 11.17 -6.02 -14.10
C LYS A 148 10.06 -5.62 -13.12
N ALA A 149 10.23 -5.92 -11.84
CA ALA A 149 9.26 -5.56 -10.81
C ALA A 149 9.16 -4.03 -10.66
N LEU A 150 10.28 -3.31 -10.61
CA LEU A 150 10.31 -1.84 -10.57
C LEU A 150 9.58 -1.21 -11.78
N LYS A 151 9.81 -1.74 -12.99
CA LYS A 151 9.09 -1.30 -14.19
C LYS A 151 7.58 -1.53 -14.09
N THR A 152 7.16 -2.67 -13.54
CA THR A 152 5.73 -2.93 -13.29
C THR A 152 5.14 -1.91 -12.30
N LYS A 153 5.85 -1.60 -11.20
CA LYS A 153 5.43 -0.58 -10.24
C LYS A 153 5.16 0.76 -10.94
N LEU A 154 6.12 1.21 -11.75
CA LEU A 154 6.00 2.45 -12.53
C LEU A 154 4.86 2.44 -13.54
N ALA A 155 4.65 1.30 -14.23
CA ALA A 155 3.56 1.17 -15.19
C ALA A 155 2.20 1.34 -14.52
N ILE A 156 2.01 0.72 -13.34
CA ILE A 156 0.79 0.83 -12.54
C ILE A 156 0.56 2.27 -12.11
N LEU A 157 1.58 2.93 -11.55
CA LEU A 157 1.48 4.33 -11.14
C LEU A 157 1.17 5.24 -12.32
N SER A 158 1.79 4.98 -13.48
CA SER A 158 1.47 5.74 -14.70
C SER A 158 -0.01 5.58 -15.07
N SER A 159 -0.55 4.36 -15.07
CA SER A 159 -1.98 4.13 -15.32
C SER A 159 -2.88 4.85 -14.32
N PHE A 160 -2.48 4.92 -13.05
CA PHE A 160 -3.23 5.63 -12.02
C PHE A 160 -3.21 7.15 -12.22
N PHE A 161 -2.08 7.74 -12.61
CA PHE A 161 -1.93 9.20 -12.78
C PHE A 161 -2.49 9.77 -14.09
N PHE A 162 -2.63 8.94 -15.12
CA PHE A 162 -3.14 9.35 -16.43
C PHE A 162 -4.64 9.07 -16.63
N THR A 163 -5.34 8.61 -15.58
CA THR A 163 -6.81 8.46 -15.58
C THR A 163 -7.45 9.74 -15.06
#